data_AF-A0A4R6YEZ2-F1
#
_entry.id   AF-A0A4R6YEZ2-F1
#
_cell.length_a   1.000
_cell.length_b   1.000
_cell.length_c   1.000
_cell.angle_alpha   90.00
_cell.angle_beta   90.00
_cell.angle_gamma   90.00
#
_symmetry.space_group_name_H-M   'P 1'
#
loop_
_entity.id
_entity.type
_entity.pdbx_description
1 polymer ?
#
loop_
_entity_poly.entity_id
_entity_poly.type
_entity_poly.pdbx_seq_one_letter_code
_entity_poly.pdbx_strand_id
1 'polypeptide(L)'
;MNRASSIRFPIQPRMVGPDKIARRLGVTLTAFREKRHELEQQGFPKPDSVLGTYCLEAVDKWIDQRAGLIRDDDPVSAQVAMLRSVRERAWAK
;
A
#
# COMPACT_ATOMS: atom_id res chain seq x y z
N MET A 1 -28.80 13.32 -35.34
CA MET A 1 -27.48 12.97 -34.77
C MET A 1 -27.65 12.66 -33.29
N ASN A 2 -27.44 11.40 -32.89
CA ASN A 2 -27.62 10.98 -31.50
C ASN A 2 -26.35 11.33 -30.71
N ARG A 3 -26.37 12.41 -29.90
CA ARG A 3 -25.33 12.68 -28.90
C ARG A 3 -25.54 11.69 -27.76
N ALA A 4 -25.05 10.46 -27.94
CA ALA A 4 -24.91 9.55 -26.80
C ALA A 4 -23.96 10.23 -25.81
N SER A 5 -24.50 10.61 -24.65
CA SER A 5 -23.77 11.14 -23.51
C SER A 5 -22.65 10.17 -23.17
N SER A 6 -21.42 10.48 -23.59
CA SER A 6 -20.24 9.67 -23.29
C SER A 6 -19.90 9.86 -21.82
N ILE A 7 -20.62 9.17 -20.95
CA ILE A 7 -20.35 9.14 -19.53
C ILE A 7 -19.03 8.38 -19.35
N ARG A 8 -17.95 9.13 -19.18
CA ARG A 8 -16.58 8.63 -19.00
C ARG A 8 -16.25 8.73 -17.52
N PHE A 9 -16.66 7.77 -16.73
CA PHE A 9 -16.16 7.64 -15.36
C PHE A 9 -14.78 6.97 -15.44
N PRO A 10 -13.67 7.68 -15.17
CA PRO A 10 -12.38 7.03 -15.08
C PRO A 10 -12.39 6.12 -13.84
N ILE A 11 -12.53 4.82 -14.08
CA ILE A 11 -12.41 3.83 -13.02
C ILE A 11 -10.92 3.71 -12.71
N GLN A 12 -10.57 3.83 -11.43
CA GLN A 12 -9.24 3.56 -10.92
C GLN A 12 -9.27 2.17 -10.25
N PRO A 13 -8.80 1.09 -10.93
CA PRO A 13 -8.70 -0.20 -10.30
C PRO A 13 -7.81 -0.14 -9.07
N ARG A 14 -8.16 -0.93 -8.05
CA ARG A 14 -7.37 -1.09 -6.83
C ARG A 14 -6.09 -1.87 -7.09
N MET A 15 -6.18 -2.93 -7.89
CA MET A 15 -5.02 -3.72 -8.32
C MET A 15 -4.48 -3.13 -9.62
N VAL A 16 -3.21 -2.74 -9.64
CA VAL A 16 -2.59 -2.04 -10.77
C VAL A 16 -1.27 -2.66 -11.16
N GLY A 17 -0.88 -2.50 -12.43
CA GLY A 17 0.40 -2.98 -12.94
C GLY A 17 1.61 -2.23 -12.39
N PRO A 18 2.82 -2.79 -12.56
CA PRO A 18 4.07 -2.21 -12.08
C PRO A 18 4.39 -0.85 -12.72
N ASP A 19 3.90 -0.58 -13.93
CA ASP A 19 4.06 0.71 -14.62
C ASP A 19 3.35 1.84 -13.86
N LYS A 20 2.16 1.57 -13.31
CA LYS A 20 1.38 2.54 -12.55
C LYS A 20 1.98 2.76 -11.17
N ILE A 21 2.53 1.72 -10.56
CA ILE A 21 3.29 1.82 -9.30
C ILE A 21 4.55 2.65 -9.49
N ALA A 22 5.32 2.41 -10.56
CA ALA A 22 6.51 3.21 -10.86
C ALA A 22 6.17 4.70 -11.00
N ARG A 23 5.08 5.03 -11.72
CA ARG A 23 4.56 6.40 -11.82
C ARG A 23 4.13 6.97 -10.46
N ARG A 24 3.47 6.18 -9.62
CA ARG A 24 3.06 6.58 -8.27
C ARG A 24 4.26 6.92 -7.38
N LEU A 25 5.36 6.20 -7.54
CA LEU A 25 6.63 6.42 -6.86
C LEU A 25 7.50 7.51 -7.51
N GLY A 26 7.07 8.10 -8.63
CA GLY A 26 7.83 9.14 -9.35
C GLY A 26 9.08 8.63 -10.07
N VAL A 27 9.14 7.34 -10.41
CA VAL A 27 10.30 6.72 -11.08
C VAL A 27 9.90 6.05 -12.40
N THR A 28 10.90 5.72 -13.24
CA THR A 28 10.66 4.92 -14.44
C THR A 28 10.38 3.46 -14.08
N LEU A 29 9.70 2.72 -14.97
CA LEU A 29 9.44 1.28 -14.77
C LEU A 29 10.74 0.48 -14.60
N THR A 30 11.78 0.82 -15.36
CA THR A 30 13.10 0.17 -15.26
C THR A 30 13.71 0.39 -13.89
N ALA A 31 13.78 1.64 -13.42
CA ALA A 31 14.31 1.96 -12.10
C ALA A 31 13.52 1.29 -10.96
N PHE A 32 12.19 1.20 -11.11
CA PHE A 32 11.35 0.47 -10.16
C PHE A 32 11.71 -1.03 -10.12
N ARG A 33 11.91 -1.68 -11.27
CA ARG A 33 12.27 -3.11 -11.35
C ARG A 33 13.64 -3.39 -10.73
N GLU A 34 14.62 -2.54 -10.99
CA GLU A 34 15.97 -2.65 -10.42
C GLU A 34 15.96 -2.53 -8.90
N LYS A 35 15.19 -1.58 -8.37
CA LYS A 35 15.10 -1.32 -6.91
C LYS A 35 14.04 -2.15 -6.20
N ARG A 36 13.25 -2.96 -6.91
CA ARG A 36 12.10 -3.68 -6.33
C ARG A 36 12.50 -4.52 -5.14
N HIS A 37 13.60 -5.26 -5.25
CA HIS A 37 14.07 -6.15 -4.19
C HIS A 37 14.46 -5.36 -2.92
N GLU A 38 15.17 -4.24 -3.07
CA GLU A 38 15.52 -3.36 -1.95
C GLU A 38 14.26 -2.75 -1.31
N LEU A 39 13.29 -2.31 -2.12
CA LEU A 39 12.01 -1.81 -1.63
C LEU A 39 11.27 -2.89 -0.82
N GLU A 40 11.18 -4.12 -1.32
CA GLU A 40 10.54 -5.24 -0.62
C GLU A 40 11.23 -5.56 0.72
N GLN A 41 12.57 -5.46 0.79
CA GLN A 41 13.30 -5.60 2.06
C GLN A 41 12.97 -4.49 3.06
N GLN A 42 12.62 -3.29 2.57
CA GLN A 42 12.14 -2.16 3.36
C GLN A 42 10.62 -2.21 3.63
N GLY A 43 9.99 -3.38 3.42
CA GLY A 43 8.57 -3.60 3.70
C GLY A 43 7.62 -3.11 2.61
N PHE A 44 8.12 -2.81 1.41
CA PHE A 44 7.24 -2.47 0.28
C PHE A 44 6.30 -3.65 -0.06
N PRO A 45 5.03 -3.38 -0.42
CA PRO A 45 4.07 -4.44 -0.75
C PRO A 45 4.53 -5.33 -1.90
N LYS A 46 4.43 -6.64 -1.72
CA LYS A 46 4.72 -7.62 -2.78
C LYS A 46 3.62 -7.61 -3.85
N PRO A 47 3.94 -7.88 -5.12
CA PRO A 47 2.93 -8.09 -6.14
C PRO A 47 2.13 -9.36 -5.86
N ASP A 48 0.90 -9.39 -6.36
CA ASP A 48 0.09 -10.60 -6.44
C ASP A 48 0.86 -11.69 -7.21
N SER A 49 0.87 -12.90 -6.65
CA SER A 49 1.66 -14.02 -7.17
C SER A 49 1.17 -14.55 -8.51
N VAL A 50 -0.09 -14.33 -8.87
CA VAL A 50 -0.71 -14.84 -10.09
C VAL A 50 -0.69 -13.77 -11.19
N LEU A 51 -1.06 -12.55 -10.84
CA LEU A 51 -1.28 -11.45 -11.78
C LEU A 51 -0.09 -10.48 -11.87
N GLY A 52 0.84 -10.52 -10.91
CA GLY A 52 1.96 -9.56 -10.85
C GLY A 52 1.52 -8.12 -10.59
N THR A 53 0.30 -7.91 -10.08
CA THR A 53 -0.29 -6.59 -9.81
C THR A 53 -0.12 -6.19 -8.35
N TYR A 54 -0.13 -4.89 -8.06
CA TYR A 54 0.01 -4.36 -6.72
C TYR A 54 -1.31 -3.73 -6.26
N CYS A 55 -1.60 -3.87 -4.97
CA CYS A 55 -2.69 -3.14 -4.34
C CYS A 55 -2.26 -1.67 -4.13
N LEU A 56 -2.89 -0.75 -4.86
CA LEU A 56 -2.56 0.68 -4.81
C LEU A 56 -2.69 1.26 -3.40
N GLU A 57 -3.71 0.85 -2.66
CA GLU A 57 -3.92 1.31 -1.27
C GLU A 57 -2.80 0.84 -0.33
N ALA A 58 -2.27 -0.37 -0.53
CA ALA A 58 -1.15 -0.86 0.29
C ALA A 58 0.14 -0.07 -0.01
N VAL A 59 0.35 0.29 -1.28
CA VAL A 59 1.48 1.12 -1.69
C VAL A 59 1.36 2.53 -1.11
N ASP A 60 0.18 3.14 -1.18
CA ASP A 60 -0.07 4.47 -0.61
C ASP A 60 0.15 4.45 0.92
N LYS A 61 -0.35 3.44 1.63
CA LYS A 61 -0.09 3.28 3.07
C LYS A 61 1.40 3.15 3.39
N TRP A 62 2.16 2.42 2.59
CA TRP A 62 3.61 2.31 2.78
C TRP A 62 4.32 3.65 2.56
N ILE A 63 3.88 4.44 1.56
CA ILE A 63 4.39 5.81 1.34
C ILE A 63 4.08 6.70 2.55
N ASP A 64 2.84 6.68 3.02
CA ASP A 64 2.40 7.49 4.17
C ASP A 64 3.14 7.10 5.45
N GLN A 65 3.33 5.80 5.68
CA GLN A 65 4.10 5.30 6.82
C GLN A 65 5.55 5.78 6.75
N ARG A 66 6.18 5.69 5.58
CA ARG A 66 7.56 6.14 5.38
C ARG A 66 7.71 7.66 5.51
N ALA A 67 6.67 8.41 5.16
CA ALA A 67 6.62 9.86 5.33
C ALA A 67 6.28 10.29 6.77
N GLY A 68 5.99 9.34 7.68
CA GLY A 68 5.57 9.65 9.05
C GLY A 68 4.17 10.27 9.13
N LEU A 69 3.34 10.07 8.11
CA LEU A 69 1.96 10.60 8.04
C LEU A 69 0.96 9.69 8.75
N ILE A 70 1.33 8.44 9.00
CA ILE A 70 0.56 7.54 9.86
C ILE A 70 1.01 7.77 11.30
N ARG A 71 0.09 8.30 12.13
CA ARG A 71 0.32 8.48 13.58
C ARG A 71 0.19 7.11 14.28
N ASP A 72 1.11 6.78 15.18
CA ASP A 72 1.00 5.59 16.04
C ASP A 72 -0.22 5.66 16.98
N ASP A 73 -0.68 6.87 17.27
CA ASP A 73 -1.80 7.21 18.16
C ASP A 73 -3.19 7.16 17.49
N ASP A 74 -3.37 6.35 16.44
CA ASP A 74 -4.71 5.92 16.02
C ASP A 74 -5.38 5.15 17.17
N PRO A 75 -6.63 5.47 17.58
CA PRO A 75 -7.33 4.76 18.64
C PRO A 75 -7.38 3.23 18.45
N VAL A 76 -7.36 2.74 17.21
CA VAL A 76 -7.28 1.30 16.92
C VAL A 76 -5.88 0.75 17.24
N SER A 77 -4.82 1.47 16.90
CA SER A 77 -3.44 1.12 17.23
C SER A 77 -3.18 1.15 18.74
N ALA A 78 -3.74 2.13 19.45
CA ALA A 78 -3.69 2.22 20.91
C ALA A 78 -4.39 1.03 21.59
N GLN A 79 -5.56 0.61 21.08
CA GLN A 79 -6.28 -0.58 21.57
C GLN A 79 -5.48 -1.86 21.31
N VAL A 80 -4.85 -2.01 20.14
CA VAL A 80 -3.99 -3.16 19.82
C VAL A 80 -2.76 -3.21 20.74
N ALA A 81 -2.12 -2.07 21.00
CA ALA A 81 -0.99 -1.95 21.93
C ALA A 81 -1.40 -2.31 23.37
N MET A 82 -2.58 -1.85 23.82
CA MET A 82 -3.16 -2.22 25.11
C MET A 82 -3.41 -3.73 25.21
N LEU A 83 -4.05 -4.33 24.20
CA LEU A 83 -4.34 -5.78 24.18
C LEU A 83 -3.07 -6.63 24.21
N ARG A 84 -2.01 -6.23 23.49
CA ARG A 84 -0.71 -6.90 23.54
C ARG A 84 -0.12 -6.88 24.95
N SER A 85 -0.14 -5.72 25.61
CA SER A 85 0.39 -5.52 26.96
C SER A 85 -0.36 -6.35 28.01
N VAL A 86 -1.70 -6.47 27.89
CA VAL A 86 -2.53 -7.30 28.79
C VAL A 86 -2.18 -8.78 28.62
N ARG A 87 -2.00 -9.24 27.38
CA ARG A 87 -1.69 -10.64 27.07
C ARG A 87 -0.31 -11.06 27.61
N GLU A 88 0.69 -10.18 27.49
CA GLU A 88 2.04 -10.44 28.03
C GLU A 88 2.04 -10.56 29.56
N ARG A 89 1.25 -9.73 30.26
CA ARG A 89 1.09 -9.82 31.72
C ARG A 89 0.34 -11.08 32.16
N ALA A 90 -0.59 -11.57 31.36
CA ALA A 90 -1.38 -12.75 31.67
C ALA A 90 -0.58 -14.07 31.58
N TRP A 91 0.49 -14.11 30.78
CA TRP A 91 1.37 -15.29 30.63
C TRP A 91 2.69 -15.19 31.40
N ALA A 92 2.89 -14.14 32.18
CA ALA A 92 4.07 -13.97 33.05
C ALA A 92 3.85 -14.51 34.49
N LYS A 93 2.80 -15.31 34.70
CA LYS A 93 2.47 -16.03 35.95
C LYS A 93 2.42 -17.53 35.68
#